data_AF-A0A945ITA9-F1
#
_entry.id   AF-A0A945ITA9-F1
#
_cell.length_a   1.000
_cell.length_b   1.000
_cell.length_c   1.000
_cell.angle_alpha   90.00
_cell.angle_beta   90.00
_cell.angle_gamma   90.00
#
_symmetry.space_group_name_H-M   'P 1'
#
loop_
_entity.id
_entity.type
_entity.pdbx_description
1 polymer ?
#
loop_
_entity_poly.entity_id
_entity_poly.type
_entity_poly.pdbx_seq_one_letter_code
_entity_poly.pdbx_strand_id
1 'polypeptide(L)' 'ANPYVAAERGFMDRVIFPHETRLQLTHALRALRTKRATLPPKKHGNIPL' A
#
# COMPACT_ATOMS: atom_id res chain seq x y z
N ALA A 1 6.15 -17.79 12.23
CA ALA A 1 5.25 -16.86 11.53
C ALA A 1 5.66 -16.79 10.06
N ASN A 2 4.72 -16.88 9.12
CA ASN A 2 4.99 -16.79 7.67
C ASN A 2 3.98 -15.80 7.03
N PRO A 3 4.28 -15.23 5.86
CA PRO A 3 3.43 -14.20 5.26
C PRO A 3 2.17 -14.75 4.56
N TYR A 4 2.09 -16.07 4.33
CA TYR A 4 1.07 -16.66 3.46
C TYR A 4 -0.35 -16.55 4.02
N VAL A 5 -0.52 -16.68 5.34
CA VAL A 5 -1.83 -16.53 5.99
C VAL A 5 -2.44 -15.15 5.75
N ALA A 6 -1.62 -14.10 5.72
CA ALA A 6 -2.09 -12.73 5.45
C ALA A 6 -2.25 -12.46 3.95
N ALA A 7 -1.50 -13.15 3.08
CA ALA A 7 -1.73 -13.13 1.63
C ALA A 7 -3.07 -13.79 1.25
N GLU A 8 -3.41 -14.93 1.86
CA GLU A 8 -4.70 -15.61 1.66
C GLU A 8 -5.91 -14.74 2.03
N ARG A 9 -5.73 -13.86 3.02
CA ARG A 9 -6.76 -12.91 3.47
C ARG A 9 -6.80 -11.61 2.65
N GLY A 10 -5.89 -11.45 1.68
CA GLY A 10 -5.77 -10.22 0.89
C GLY A 10 -5.23 -9.01 1.65
N PHE A 11 -4.61 -9.21 2.83
CA PHE A 11 -3.92 -8.12 3.55
C PHE A 11 -2.61 -7.75 2.87
N MET A 12 -1.99 -8.70 2.17
CA MET A 12 -0.86 -8.47 1.28
C MET A 12 -1.30 -8.71 -0.15
N ASP A 13 -1.01 -7.75 -1.03
CA ASP A 13 -1.31 -7.92 -2.46
C ASP A 13 -0.50 -9.07 -3.06
N ARG A 14 0.80 -9.17 -2.71
CA ARG A 14 1.75 -10.16 -3.25
C ARG A 14 2.89 -10.46 -2.28
N VAL A 15 3.35 -11.71 -2.29
CA VAL A 15 4.66 -12.11 -1.73
C VAL A 15 5.66 -12.18 -2.89
N ILE A 16 6.79 -11.48 -2.78
CA ILE A 16 7.77 -11.31 -3.87
C ILE A 16 9.17 -11.75 -3.45
N PHE A 17 10.05 -12.01 -4.41
CA PHE A 17 11.46 -12.26 -4.08
C PHE A 17 12.17 -10.95 -3.70
N PRO A 18 13.16 -10.99 -2.78
CA PRO A 18 13.82 -9.76 -2.31
C PRO A 18 14.40 -8.87 -3.42
N HIS A 19 14.96 -9.48 -4.48
CA HIS A 19 15.57 -8.76 -5.59
C HIS A 19 14.56 -8.09 -6.54
N GLU A 20 13.28 -8.48 -6.49
CA GLU A 20 12.22 -7.91 -7.32
C GLU A 20 11.68 -6.59 -6.76
N THR A 21 12.00 -6.26 -5.50
CA THR A 21 11.44 -5.12 -4.77
C THR A 21 11.51 -3.81 -5.57
N ARG A 22 12.67 -3.49 -6.17
CA ARG A 22 12.86 -2.26 -6.95
C ARG A 22 11.97 -2.20 -8.19
N LEU A 23 11.80 -3.33 -8.88
CA LEU A 23 10.95 -3.44 -10.06
C LEU A 23 9.48 -3.20 -9.69
N GLN A 24 9.01 -3.88 -8.63
CA GLN A 24 7.63 -3.76 -8.16
C GLN A 24 7.31 -2.34 -7.70
N LEU A 25 8.22 -1.70 -6.95
CA LEU A 25 8.06 -0.30 -6.53
C LEU A 25 7.97 0.64 -7.73
N THR A 26 8.83 0.46 -8.74
CA THR A 26 8.82 1.29 -9.95
C THR A 26 7.47 1.20 -10.68
N HIS A 27 6.92 -0.01 -10.80
CA HIS A 27 5.63 -0.24 -11.44
C HIS A 27 4.48 0.35 -10.63
N ALA A 28 4.47 0.11 -9.31
CA ALA A 28 3.44 0.63 -8.40
C ALA A 28 3.39 2.16 -8.41
N LEU A 29 4.54 2.84 -8.33
CA LEU A 29 4.60 4.30 -8.35
C LEU A 29 4.15 4.89 -9.70
N ARG A 30 4.48 4.24 -10.82
CA ARG A 30 3.99 4.66 -12.14
C ARG A 30 2.47 4.55 -12.25
N ALA A 31 1.90 3.45 -11.76
CA ALA A 31 0.45 3.24 -11.77
C ALA A 31 -0.28 4.22 -10.83
N LEU A 32 0.28 4.50 -9.65
CA LEU A 32 -0.33 5.38 -8.65
C LEU A 32 -0.13 6.87 -8.93
N ARG A 33 0.67 7.23 -9.95
CA ARG A 33 1.03 8.61 -10.28
C ARG A 33 -0.17 9.56 -10.42
N THR A 34 -1.31 9.05 -10.89
CA THR A 34 -2.51 9.86 -11.15
C THR A 34 -3.61 9.67 -10.12
N LYS A 35 -3.33 8.97 -9.00
CA LYS A 35 -4.32 8.72 -7.95
C LYS A 35 -4.75 10.04 -7.30
N ARG A 36 -6.05 10.29 -7.26
CA ARG A 36 -6.67 11.41 -6.54
C ARG A 36 -7.65 10.85 -5.51
N ALA A 37 -7.57 11.30 -4.27
CA ALA A 37 -8.46 10.92 -3.19
C ALA A 37 -8.72 12.13 -2.29
N THR A 38 -9.96 12.31 -1.86
CA THR A 38 -10.38 13.40 -0.97
C THR A 38 -10.96 12.84 0.31
N LEU A 39 -10.66 13.49 1.44
CA LEU A 39 -11.27 13.18 2.73
C LEU A 39 -12.54 14.05 2.92
N PRO A 40 -13.47 13.66 3.81
CA PRO A 40 -14.59 14.52 4.18
C PRO A 40 -14.12 15.91 4.68
N PRO A 41 -14.88 16.98 4.41
CA PRO A 41 -14.49 18.33 4.79
C PRO A 41 -14.45 18.49 6.32
N LYS A 42 -13.34 19.03 6.84
CA LYS A 42 -13.11 19.28 8.27
C LYS A 42 -12.07 20.40 8.43
N LYS A 43 -12.10 21.11 9.57
CA LYS A 43 -11.09 22.15 9.89
C LYS A 43 -9.68 21.57 10.03
N HIS A 44 -9.56 20.46 10.77
CA HIS A 44 -8.32 19.69 10.95
C HIS A 44 -8.65 18.26 11.42
N GLY A 45 -7.66 17.38 11.47
CA GLY A 45 -7.78 16.08 12.14
C GLY A 45 -7.71 16.20 13.66
N ASN A 46 -8.00 15.09 14.36
CA ASN A 46 -7.79 14.95 15.80
C ASN A 46 -6.90 13.71 16.03
N ILE A 47 -5.61 13.85 15.76
CA ILE A 47 -4.65 12.77 16.02
C ILE A 47 -4.52 12.59 17.54
N PRO A 48 -4.59 11.36 18.09
CA PRO A 48 -4.35 11.14 19.52
C PRO A 48 -3.00 11.74 19.94
N LEU A 49 -3.01 12.46 21.07
CA LEU A 49 -1.82 13.01 21.73
C LEU A 49 -1.29 12.05 22.79
#